data_AF-A0A931SLK5-F1
#
_entry.id   AF-A0A931SLK5-F1
#
_cell.length_a   1.000
_cell.length_b   1.000
_cell.length_c   1.000
_cell.angle_alpha   90.00
_cell.angle_beta   90.00
_cell.angle_gamma   90.00
#
_symmetry.space_group_name_H-M   'P 1'
#
loop_
_entity.id
_entity.type
_entity.pdbx_description
1 polymer ?
#
loop_
_entity_poly.entity_id
_entity_poly.type
_entity_poly.pdbx_seq_one_letter_code
_entity_poly.pdbx_strand_id
1 'polypeptide(L)' 'MLDGDNPTLGRACDDVRPGLRRMERSRHVIFYREDAGGILVSRILHQRMLPERHAIDDDNGP' A
#
# COMPACT_ATOMS: atom_id res chain seq x y z
N MET A 1 -18.51 -12.96 9.87
CA MET A 1 -18.05 -12.40 11.17
C MET A 1 -16.70 -13.06 11.42
N LEU A 2 -15.58 -12.48 10.98
CA LEU A 2 -14.88 -11.35 11.58
C LEU A 2 -14.06 -10.60 10.50
N ASP A 3 -14.62 -9.61 9.80
CA ASP A 3 -13.86 -8.75 8.89
C ASP A 3 -13.24 -7.59 9.67
N GLY A 4 -12.32 -7.93 10.57
CA GLY A 4 -11.51 -6.97 11.31
C GLY A 4 -10.53 -6.29 10.36
N ASP A 5 -10.87 -5.09 9.91
CA ASP A 5 -9.90 -4.12 9.38
C ASP A 5 -8.93 -3.74 10.50
N ASN A 6 -7.96 -4.62 10.77
CA ASN A 6 -6.96 -4.37 11.79
C ASN A 6 -5.84 -3.54 11.14
N PRO A 7 -5.65 -2.26 11.50
CA PRO A 7 -4.62 -1.40 10.90
C PRO A 7 -3.19 -1.90 11.13
N THR A 8 -3.00 -2.90 12.00
CA THR A 8 -1.72 -3.58 12.20
C THR A 8 -1.44 -4.70 11.18
N LEU A 9 -2.42 -5.09 10.34
CA LEU A 9 -2.28 -6.15 9.33
C LEU A 9 -1.67 -5.68 8.01
N GLY A 10 -1.42 -4.37 7.84
CA GLY A 10 -0.78 -3.85 6.63
C GLY A 10 0.65 -4.40 6.48
N ARG A 11 1.04 -4.72 5.24
CA ARG A 11 2.39 -5.22 4.90
C ARG A 11 3.42 -4.12 5.21
N ALA A 12 4.47 -4.48 5.94
CA ALA A 12 5.56 -3.57 6.21
C ALA A 12 6.36 -3.30 4.92
N CYS A 13 6.74 -2.04 4.71
CA CYS A 13 7.46 -1.56 3.54
C CYS A 13 8.69 -0.78 4.01
N ASP A 14 9.42 -1.37 4.95
CA ASP A 14 10.60 -0.77 5.57
C ASP A 14 11.72 -0.48 4.56
N ASP A 15 11.78 -1.26 3.46
CA ASP A 15 12.68 -1.01 2.33
C ASP A 15 12.50 0.37 1.68
N VAL A 16 11.27 0.92 1.71
CA VAL A 16 10.98 2.26 1.18
C VAL A 16 11.21 3.32 2.24
N ARG A 17 10.73 3.07 3.46
CA ARG A 17 10.95 3.93 4.62
C ARG A 17 10.67 3.14 5.90
N PRO A 18 11.54 3.19 6.91
CA PRO A 18 11.31 2.48 8.17
C PRO A 18 10.00 2.91 8.84
N GLY A 19 9.20 1.93 9.26
CA GLY A 19 7.89 2.15 9.86
C GLY A 19 6.77 2.48 8.87
N LEU A 20 7.05 2.45 7.56
CA LEU A 20 6.04 2.57 6.53
C LEU A 20 5.30 1.24 6.38
N ARG A 21 3.98 1.30 6.44
CA ARG A 21 3.07 0.18 6.20
C ARG A 21 2.22 0.47 5.00
N ARG A 22 1.80 -0.58 4.30
CA ARG A 22 0.82 -0.49 3.23
C ARG A 22 -0.37 -1.41 3.50
N MET A 23 -1.56 -0.94 3.16
CA MET A 23 -2.78 -1.73 3.21
C MET A 23 -3.49 -1.67 1.87
N GLU A 24 -3.81 -2.85 1.35
CA GLU A 24 -4.47 -3.01 0.06
C GLU A 24 -5.97 -3.23 0.32
N ARG A 25 -6.78 -2.22 0.02
CA ARG A 25 -8.24 -2.23 0.22
C ARG A 25 -8.93 -2.08 -1.13
N SER A 26 -9.52 -3.19 -1.57
CA SER A 26 -10.24 -3.31 -2.86
C SER A 26 -9.39 -2.87 -4.05
N ARG A 27 -9.47 -1.61 -4.48
CA ARG A 27 -8.72 -1.07 -5.63
C ARG A 27 -7.69 -0.01 -5.25
N HIS A 28 -7.55 0.28 -3.96
CA HIS A 28 -6.67 1.30 -3.46
C HIS A 28 -5.63 0.68 -2.53
N VAL A 29 -4.45 1.27 -2.53
CA VAL A 29 -3.36 0.93 -1.64
C VAL A 29 -2.98 2.16 -0.86
N ILE A 30 -3.12 2.03 0.45
CA ILE A 30 -2.94 3.10 1.43
C ILE A 30 -1.58 2.91 2.06
N PHE A 31 -0.71 3.91 1.94
CA PHE A 31 0.58 3.96 2.60
C PHE A 31 0.47 4.82 3.85
N TYR A 32 0.78 4.26 5.00
CA TYR A 32 0.65 4.92 6.29
C TYR A 32 1.79 4.50 7.22
N ARG A 33 1.96 5.24 8.31
CA ARG A 33 2.86 4.88 9.40
C ARG A 33 2.19 5.13 10.73
N GLU A 34 2.56 4.36 11.73
CA GLU A 34 2.13 4.57 13.10
C GLU A 34 3.05 5.61 13.76
N ASP A 35 2.45 6.57 14.45
CA ASP A 35 3.11 7.63 15.21
C ASP A 35 2.53 7.67 16.63
N ALA A 36 3.21 8.34 17.57
CA ALA A 36 2.83 8.35 18.99
C ALA A 36 1.40 8.89 19.23
N GLY A 37 0.87 9.71 18.31
CA GLY A 37 -0.48 10.25 18.37
C GLY A 37 -1.53 9.55 17.48
N GLY A 38 -1.16 8.53 16.69
CA GLY A 38 -2.09 7.85 15.79
C GLY A 38 -1.47 7.38 14.47
N ILE A 39 -2.28 7.34 13.40
CA ILE A 39 -1.84 6.87 12.08
C ILE A 39 -1.66 8.06 11.14
N LEU A 40 -0.46 8.23 10.59
CA LEU A 40 -0.18 9.21 9.54
C LEU A 40 -0.31 8.55 8.16
N VAL A 41 -1.33 8.94 7.40
CA VAL A 41 -1.51 8.51 6.00
C VAL A 41 -0.60 9.34 5.11
N SER A 42 0.38 8.69 4.49
CA SER A 42 1.34 9.31 3.59
C SER A 42 0.77 9.49 2.19
N ARG A 43 0.16 8.43 1.61
CA ARG A 43 -0.46 8.44 0.28
C ARG A 43 -1.56 7.40 0.15
N ILE A 44 -2.48 7.65 -0.77
CA ILE A 44 -3.45 6.66 -1.25
C ILE A 44 -3.25 6.56 -2.76
N LEU A 45 -2.89 5.38 -3.24
CA LEU A 45 -2.70 5.08 -4.66
C LEU A 45 -3.80 4.13 -5.13
N HIS A 46 -4.12 4.19 -6.41
CA HIS A 46 -4.90 3.13 -7.04
C HIS A 46 -3.98 1.93 -7.34
N GLN A 47 -4.46 0.70 -7.19
CA GLN A 47 -3.68 -0.54 -7.32
C GLN A 47 -2.95 -0.69 -8.68
N ARG A 48 -3.46 -0.01 -9.73
CA ARG A 48 -2.85 0.00 -11.07
C ARG A 48 -1.60 0.88 -11.17
N MET A 49 -1.38 1.75 -10.19
CA MET A 49 -0.22 2.64 -10.14
C MET A 49 0.93 2.05 -9.32
N LEU A 50 0.76 0.84 -8.77
CA LEU A 50 1.83 0.19 -8.04
C LEU A 50 2.85 -0.43 -9.00
N PRO A 51 4.15 -0.25 -8.75
CA PRO A 51 5.21 -0.83 -9.58
C PRO A 51 5.18 -2.37 -9.59
N GLU A 52 4.70 -3.01 -8.51
CA GLU A 52 4.55 -4.47 -8.41
C GLU A 52 3.57 -5.07 -9.44
N ARG A 53 2.68 -4.26 -10.01
CA ARG A 53 1.74 -4.66 -11.09
C ARG A 53 2.11 -4.10 -12.45
N HIS A 54 3.07 -3.19 -12.52
CA HIS A 54 3.79 -2.91 -13.75
C HIS A 54 4.94 -3.93 -13.85
N ALA A 55 4.59 -5.22 -13.99
CA ALA A 55 5.38 -6.00 -14.93
C ALA A 55 5.15 -5.26 -16.25
N ILE A 56 6.18 -4.53 -16.69
CA ILE A 56 6.27 -3.87 -17.98
C ILE A 56 5.63 -4.76 -19.04
N ASP A 57 4.38 -4.47 -19.37
CA ASP A 57 3.77 -4.96 -20.60
C ASP A 57 4.31 -4.03 -21.69
N ASP A 58 5.58 -4.25 -22.01
CA ASP A 58 6.21 -3.74 -23.22
C ASP A 58 5.66 -4.58 -24.38
N ASP A 59 4.37 -4.39 -24.68
CA ASP A 59 3.70 -5.02 -25.84
C ASP A 59 3.16 -3.97 -26.83
N ASN A 60 3.48 -2.68 -26.69
CA ASN A 60 3.05 -1.72 -27.70
C ASN A 60 3.96 -1.68 -28.94
N GLY A 61 3.89 -2.75 -29.74
CA GLY A 61 3.81 -2.80 -31.22
C GLY A 61 4.83 -2.07 -32.10
N PRO A 62 4.85 -2.34 -33.43
CA PRO A 62 3.78 -2.92 -34.24
C PRO A 62 3.89 -4.42 -34.56
#